data_AF-A0ABD2YC55-F1
#
_entry.id   AF-A0ABD2YC55-F1
#
_cell.length_a   1.000
_cell.length_b   1.000
_cell.length_c   1.000
_cell.angle_alpha   90.00
_cell.angle_beta   90.00
_cell.angle_gamma   90.00
#
_symmetry.space_group_name_H-M   'P 1'
#
loop_
_entity.id
_entity.type
_entity.pdbx_description
1 polymer ?
#
loop_
_entity_poly.entity_id
_entity_poly.type
_entity_poly.pdbx_seq_one_letter_code
_entity_poly.pdbx_strand_id
1 'polypeptide(L)'
;MKDIIPPGNSVKWYKLEAMDMYRDIPSPFGLISRAVWKKVQHLCLSFRDVYSWNEELNWLADHWCSNSFEHKLKRLGFATTVYELWSARNRKIFQQGHATAVDIVQKVVEDIQCARASWERIPKTRENRELALEWGLSHKIFVQICI
;
A
#
# COMPACT_ATOMS: atom_id res chain seq x y z
N MET A 1 15.37 -15.60 -27.22
CA MET A 1 16.45 -14.78 -27.82
C MET A 1 16.96 -13.88 -26.70
N LYS A 2 18.26 -13.90 -26.42
CA LYS A 2 18.86 -13.36 -25.19
C LYS A 2 18.77 -11.84 -25.15
N ASP A 3 18.39 -11.32 -23.99
CA ASP A 3 18.44 -9.90 -23.63
C ASP A 3 19.87 -9.36 -23.75
N ILE A 4 20.03 -8.25 -24.47
CA ILE A 4 21.24 -7.43 -24.44
C ILE A 4 20.96 -6.25 -23.52
N ILE A 5 21.36 -6.38 -22.25
CA ILE A 5 21.35 -5.29 -21.26
C ILE A 5 22.67 -4.51 -21.43
N PRO A 6 22.65 -3.20 -21.73
CA PRO A 6 23.88 -2.42 -21.80
C PRO A 6 24.48 -2.21 -20.40
N PRO A 7 25.81 -2.27 -20.23
CA PRO A 7 26.44 -2.18 -18.92
C PRO A 7 26.60 -0.70 -18.54
N GLY A 8 25.92 -0.28 -17.48
CA GLY A 8 26.13 1.03 -16.88
C GLY A 8 24.82 1.66 -16.41
N ASN A 9 24.68 1.77 -15.09
CA ASN A 9 23.59 2.46 -14.37
C ASN A 9 22.22 1.77 -14.31
N SER A 10 22.18 0.48 -13.92
CA SER A 10 20.92 -0.18 -13.52
C SER A 10 20.11 0.67 -12.52
N VAL A 11 20.78 1.43 -11.65
CA VAL A 11 20.16 2.32 -10.65
C VAL A 11 19.42 3.52 -11.27
N LYS A 12 19.78 4.00 -12.47
CA LYS A 12 19.06 5.11 -13.13
C LYS A 12 17.85 4.63 -13.93
N TRP A 13 17.92 3.44 -14.54
CA TRP A 13 16.82 2.89 -15.34
C TRP A 13 15.60 2.58 -14.47
N TYR A 14 15.80 1.93 -13.33
CA TYR A 14 14.71 1.73 -12.35
C TYR A 14 14.17 3.05 -11.79
N LYS A 15 15.00 4.09 -11.67
CA LYS A 15 14.55 5.42 -11.18
C LYS A 15 13.73 6.19 -12.22
N LEU A 16 14.06 6.08 -13.51
CA LEU A 16 13.36 6.74 -14.60
C LEU A 16 12.07 6.01 -14.97
N GLU A 17 12.06 4.68 -15.02
CA GLU A 17 10.82 3.89 -15.16
C GLU A 17 9.94 4.01 -13.92
N ALA A 18 10.50 4.04 -12.70
CA ALA A 18 9.71 4.34 -11.52
C ALA A 18 9.14 5.77 -11.58
N MET A 19 9.94 6.78 -11.95
CA MET A 19 9.46 8.17 -12.06
C MET A 19 8.43 8.39 -13.18
N ASP A 20 8.52 7.69 -14.31
CA ASP A 20 7.45 7.69 -15.32
C ASP A 20 6.25 6.83 -14.89
N MET A 21 6.45 5.74 -14.15
CA MET A 21 5.36 5.05 -13.44
C MET A 21 4.63 6.01 -12.49
N TYR A 22 5.32 6.90 -11.77
CA TYR A 22 4.73 7.89 -10.87
C TYR A 22 3.89 8.94 -11.59
N ARG A 23 4.23 9.29 -12.83
CA ARG A 23 3.46 10.22 -13.68
C ARG A 23 2.12 9.61 -14.15
N ASP A 24 2.09 8.28 -14.21
CA ASP A 24 0.98 7.44 -14.68
C ASP A 24 0.29 6.64 -13.55
N ILE A 25 0.62 6.90 -12.27
CA ILE A 25 -0.17 6.33 -11.17
C ILE A 25 -1.62 6.74 -11.43
N PRO A 26 -2.57 5.79 -11.49
CA PRO A 26 -3.97 6.14 -11.65
C PRO A 26 -4.29 7.11 -10.53
N SER A 27 -4.47 8.38 -10.91
CA SER A 27 -4.73 9.40 -9.92
C SER A 27 -5.89 8.92 -9.07
N PRO A 28 -5.94 9.24 -7.76
CA PRO A 28 -7.07 8.89 -6.93
C PRO A 28 -8.42 9.38 -7.49
N PHE A 29 -8.44 10.21 -8.53
CA PHE A 29 -9.60 10.81 -9.17
C PHE A 29 -10.42 9.88 -10.09
N GLY A 30 -9.97 8.65 -10.38
CA GLY A 30 -10.89 7.63 -10.89
C GLY A 30 -11.93 7.23 -9.83
N LEU A 31 -13.20 6.99 -10.21
CA LEU A 31 -14.24 6.58 -9.25
C LEU A 31 -13.84 5.32 -8.46
N ILE A 32 -13.18 4.37 -9.14
CA ILE A 32 -12.68 3.13 -8.52
C ILE A 32 -11.53 3.44 -7.56
N SER A 33 -10.51 4.20 -7.99
CA SER A 33 -9.36 4.54 -7.15
C SER A 33 -9.77 5.31 -5.90
N ARG A 34 -10.75 6.23 -5.99
CA ARG A 34 -11.25 6.97 -4.83
C ARG A 34 -11.95 6.06 -3.82
N ALA A 35 -12.74 5.11 -4.30
CA ALA A 35 -13.42 4.13 -3.45
C ALA A 35 -12.42 3.21 -2.73
N VAL A 36 -11.41 2.70 -3.46
CA VAL A 36 -10.33 1.90 -2.89
C VAL A 36 -9.56 2.70 -1.84
N TRP A 37 -9.16 3.94 -2.14
CA TRP A 37 -8.40 4.79 -1.22
C TRP A 37 -9.17 5.08 0.07
N LYS A 38 -10.45 5.47 -0.03
CA LYS A 38 -11.29 5.70 1.14
C LYS A 38 -11.40 4.45 2.02
N LYS A 39 -11.52 3.27 1.41
CA LYS A 39 -11.62 2.01 2.16
C LYS A 39 -10.31 1.67 2.86
N VAL A 40 -9.17 1.84 2.19
CA VAL A 40 -7.84 1.61 2.78
C VAL A 40 -7.51 2.64 3.86
N GLN A 41 -7.92 3.90 3.70
CA GLN A 41 -7.86 4.92 4.75
C GLN A 41 -8.62 4.50 6.02
N HIS A 42 -9.82 3.92 5.87
CA HIS A 42 -10.54 3.35 7.01
C HIS A 42 -9.79 2.19 7.68
N LEU A 43 -9.23 1.26 6.89
CA LEU A 43 -8.41 0.17 7.42
C LEU A 43 -7.15 0.68 8.14
N CYS A 44 -6.63 1.84 7.72
CA CYS A 44 -5.54 2.54 8.37
C CYS A 44 -5.99 3.41 9.57
N LEU A 45 -7.26 3.39 9.98
CA LEU A 45 -7.80 4.26 11.02
C LEU A 45 -7.50 5.75 10.75
N SER A 46 -7.51 6.15 9.48
CA SER A 46 -7.20 7.51 9.01
C SER A 46 -8.43 8.11 8.34
N PHE A 47 -9.21 8.88 9.09
CA PHE A 47 -10.46 9.48 8.62
C PHE A 47 -10.23 10.88 8.03
N ARG A 48 -9.61 10.91 6.85
CA ARG A 48 -9.37 12.16 6.10
C ARG A 48 -10.02 12.10 4.73
N ASP A 49 -10.32 13.27 4.17
CA ASP A 49 -10.69 13.34 2.76
C ASP A 49 -9.50 12.99 1.84
N VAL A 50 -9.84 12.59 0.61
CA VAL A 50 -8.86 12.23 -0.41
C VAL A 50 -8.47 13.50 -1.15
N TYR A 51 -7.21 13.90 -0.99
CA TYR A 51 -6.64 15.09 -1.62
C TYR A 51 -5.95 14.73 -2.95
N SER A 52 -5.33 15.70 -3.60
CA SER A 52 -4.50 15.42 -4.77
C SER A 52 -3.34 14.49 -4.44
N TRP A 53 -2.81 13.81 -5.45
CA TRP A 53 -1.73 12.84 -5.26
C TRP A 53 -0.51 13.43 -4.54
N ASN A 54 -0.13 14.67 -4.89
CA ASN A 54 0.99 15.35 -4.25
C ASN A 54 0.68 15.70 -2.78
N GLU A 55 -0.54 16.11 -2.47
CA GLU A 55 -0.98 16.38 -1.10
C GLU A 55 -1.04 15.10 -0.25
N GLU A 56 -1.49 13.98 -0.84
CA GLU A 56 -1.47 12.67 -0.18
C GLU A 56 -0.02 12.25 0.12
N LEU A 57 0.88 12.32 -0.86
CA LEU A 57 2.30 11.95 -0.67
C LEU A 57 3.00 12.81 0.38
N ASN A 58 2.83 14.13 0.33
CA ASN A 58 3.43 15.04 1.32
C ASN A 58 2.90 14.71 2.73
N TRP A 59 1.58 14.55 2.86
CA TRP A 59 1.00 14.21 4.16
C TRP A 59 1.52 12.87 4.69
N LEU A 60 1.65 11.85 3.84
CA LEU A 60 2.20 10.54 4.22
C LEU A 60 3.65 10.65 4.70
N ALA A 61 4.46 11.46 4.02
CA ALA A 61 5.85 11.71 4.40
C ALA A 61 5.95 12.42 5.76
N ASP A 62 5.08 13.41 6.00
CA ASP A 62 5.08 14.21 7.22
C ASP A 62 4.54 13.44 8.43
N HIS A 63 3.53 12.58 8.23
CA HIS A 63 2.80 11.96 9.33
C HIS A 63 3.24 10.52 9.62
N TRP A 64 3.72 9.75 8.63
CA TRP A 64 4.04 8.32 8.79
C TRP A 64 5.54 8.01 8.72
N CYS A 65 6.34 8.87 9.33
CA CYS A 65 7.80 8.77 9.30
C CYS A 65 8.40 7.79 10.34
N SER A 66 7.65 7.37 11.36
CA SER A 66 8.22 6.56 12.44
C SER A 66 8.40 5.08 12.08
N ASN A 67 9.23 4.38 12.87
CA ASN A 67 9.49 2.94 12.73
C ASN A 67 8.53 2.06 13.54
N SER A 68 7.45 2.64 14.09
CA SER A 68 6.40 1.89 14.77
C SER A 68 5.70 0.91 13.83
N PHE A 69 5.12 -0.13 14.42
CA PHE A 69 4.25 -1.09 13.71
C PHE A 69 3.15 -0.36 12.95
N GLU A 70 2.47 0.55 13.63
CA GLU A 70 1.39 1.36 13.06
C GLU A 70 1.82 2.05 11.76
N HIS A 71 2.90 2.83 11.77
CA HIS A 71 3.35 3.53 10.56
C HIS A 71 3.84 2.57 9.48
N LYS A 72 4.50 1.48 9.84
CA LYS A 72 4.90 0.45 8.88
C LYS A 72 3.69 -0.18 8.19
N LEU A 73 2.64 -0.51 8.93
CA LEU A 73 1.41 -1.11 8.40
C LEU A 73 0.63 -0.13 7.54
N LYS A 74 0.52 1.12 7.97
CA LYS A 74 -0.10 2.18 7.19
C LYS A 74 0.62 2.44 5.87
N ARG A 75 1.96 2.56 5.90
CA ARG A 75 2.78 2.70 4.68
C ARG A 75 2.67 1.48 3.76
N LEU A 76 2.69 0.27 4.32
CA LEU A 76 2.52 -0.95 3.52
C LEU A 76 1.14 -0.97 2.86
N GLY A 77 0.08 -0.68 3.62
CA GLY A 77 -1.29 -0.60 3.09
C GLY A 77 -1.41 0.34 1.89
N PHE A 78 -0.78 1.51 1.98
CA PHE A 78 -0.79 2.50 0.91
C PHE A 78 0.05 2.07 -0.29
N ALA A 79 1.24 1.53 -0.06
CA ALA A 79 2.10 1.02 -1.13
C ALA A 79 1.44 -0.13 -1.90
N THR A 80 0.86 -1.10 -1.19
CA THR A 80 0.11 -2.21 -1.79
C THR A 80 -1.10 -1.71 -2.59
N THR A 81 -1.80 -0.69 -2.09
CA THR A 81 -2.93 -0.08 -2.80
C THR A 81 -2.54 0.54 -4.13
N VAL A 82 -1.44 1.32 -4.15
CA VAL A 82 -0.91 1.91 -5.39
C VAL A 82 -0.54 0.82 -6.38
N TYR A 83 0.12 -0.24 -5.90
CA TYR A 83 0.50 -1.38 -6.72
C TYR A 83 -0.71 -2.09 -7.32
N GLU A 84 -1.73 -2.40 -6.53
CA GLU A 84 -2.91 -3.11 -7.02
C GLU A 84 -3.77 -2.27 -7.98
N LEU A 85 -3.85 -0.95 -7.77
CA LEU A 85 -4.49 -0.03 -8.72
C LEU A 85 -3.74 0.01 -10.05
N TRP A 86 -2.41 0.09 -10.02
CA TRP A 86 -1.57 0.04 -11.22
C TRP A 86 -1.72 -1.32 -11.94
N SER A 87 -1.69 -2.41 -11.19
CA SER A 87 -1.87 -3.78 -11.70
C SER A 87 -3.24 -3.95 -12.35
N ALA A 88 -4.31 -3.44 -11.73
CA ALA A 88 -5.66 -3.44 -12.29
C ALA A 88 -5.76 -2.61 -13.59
N ARG A 89 -5.13 -1.43 -13.65
CA ARG A 89 -5.05 -0.62 -14.88
C ARG A 89 -4.37 -1.40 -16.00
N ASN A 90 -3.25 -2.07 -15.72
CA ASN A 90 -2.52 -2.86 -16.70
C ASN A 90 -3.33 -4.06 -17.20
N ARG A 91 -3.99 -4.80 -16.31
CA ARG A 91 -4.89 -5.91 -16.71
C ARG A 91 -6.03 -5.42 -17.61
N LYS A 92 -6.59 -4.25 -17.34
CA LYS A 92 -7.62 -3.66 -18.20
C LYS A 92 -7.12 -3.36 -19.62
N ILE A 93 -5.93 -2.76 -19.73
CA ILE A 93 -5.35 -2.36 -21.01
C ILE A 93 -4.90 -3.58 -21.83
N PHE A 94 -4.18 -4.51 -21.21
CA PHE A 94 -3.50 -5.59 -21.94
C PHE A 94 -4.26 -6.91 -21.97
N GLN A 95 -5.18 -7.14 -21.02
CA GLN A 95 -5.87 -8.43 -20.85
C GLN A 95 -7.39 -8.28 -20.91
N GLN A 96 -7.91 -7.09 -21.24
CA GLN A 96 -9.35 -6.77 -21.20
C GLN A 96 -10.00 -7.14 -19.86
N GLY A 97 -9.22 -7.11 -18.78
CA GLY A 97 -9.69 -7.46 -17.44
C GLY A 97 -10.53 -6.34 -16.81
N HIS A 98 -11.54 -6.73 -16.04
CA HIS A 98 -12.35 -5.81 -15.25
C HIS A 98 -12.12 -6.11 -13.77
N ALA A 99 -11.79 -5.08 -12.99
CA ALA A 99 -11.66 -5.18 -11.54
C ALA A 99 -12.52 -4.10 -10.89
N THR A 100 -13.32 -4.50 -9.92
CA THR A 100 -14.11 -3.58 -9.09
C THR A 100 -13.25 -3.03 -7.96
N ALA A 101 -13.72 -1.97 -7.30
CA ALA A 101 -13.06 -1.46 -6.11
C ALA A 101 -12.98 -2.53 -4.99
N VAL A 102 -13.98 -3.40 -4.90
CA VAL A 102 -14.02 -4.49 -3.92
C VAL A 102 -12.93 -5.51 -4.19
N ASP A 103 -12.75 -5.93 -5.45
CA ASP A 103 -11.71 -6.90 -5.82
C ASP A 103 -10.30 -6.38 -5.50
N ILE A 104 -10.07 -5.09 -5.77
CA ILE A 104 -8.79 -4.44 -5.50
C ILE A 104 -8.54 -4.35 -3.99
N VAL A 105 -9.53 -3.92 -3.20
CA VAL A 105 -9.39 -3.86 -1.72
C VAL A 105 -9.15 -5.25 -1.14
N GLN A 106 -9.88 -6.26 -1.61
CA GLN A 106 -9.72 -7.64 -1.15
C GLN A 106 -8.27 -8.11 -1.36
N LYS A 107 -7.73 -7.84 -2.55
CA LYS A 107 -6.35 -8.19 -2.88
C LYS A 107 -5.31 -7.46 -2.02
N VAL A 108 -5.54 -6.17 -1.76
CA VAL A 108 -4.70 -5.40 -0.82
C VAL A 108 -4.68 -6.02 0.57
N VAL A 109 -5.84 -6.42 1.09
CA VAL A 109 -5.96 -7.08 2.40
C VAL A 109 -5.23 -8.42 2.39
N GLU A 110 -5.42 -9.25 1.37
CA GLU A 110 -4.75 -10.53 1.21
C GLU A 110 -3.22 -10.38 1.18
N ASP A 111 -2.69 -9.44 0.41
CA ASP A 111 -1.25 -9.19 0.31
C ASP A 111 -0.65 -8.79 1.67
N ILE A 112 -1.36 -7.99 2.46
CA ILE A 112 -0.92 -7.57 3.81
C ILE A 112 -1.00 -8.73 4.80
N GLN A 113 -2.04 -9.55 4.70
CA GLN A 113 -2.16 -10.79 5.48
C GLN A 113 -1.08 -11.80 5.12
N CYS A 114 -0.66 -11.88 3.85
CA CYS A 114 0.49 -12.68 3.43
C CYS A 114 1.81 -12.09 3.94
N ALA A 115 1.94 -10.75 3.93
CA ALA A 115 3.12 -10.07 4.47
C ALA A 115 3.30 -10.31 5.98
N ARG A 116 2.24 -10.74 6.70
CA ARG A 116 2.22 -11.06 8.15
C ARG A 116 3.39 -11.92 8.62
N ALA A 117 3.90 -12.84 7.81
CA ALA A 117 5.03 -13.68 8.19
C ALA A 117 6.28 -12.86 8.60
N SER A 118 6.37 -11.60 8.15
CA SER A 118 7.46 -10.68 8.47
C SER A 118 7.27 -9.92 9.79
N TRP A 119 6.17 -10.15 10.53
CA TRP A 119 5.75 -9.33 11.66
C TRP A 119 5.76 -10.15 12.94
N GLU A 120 6.80 -9.94 13.74
CA GLU A 120 6.94 -10.60 15.03
C GLU A 120 7.28 -9.59 16.11
N ARG A 121 6.96 -9.95 17.36
CA ARG A 121 7.35 -9.20 18.57
C ARG A 121 6.82 -7.77 18.58
N ILE A 122 5.60 -7.57 18.08
CA ILE A 122 4.96 -6.25 18.07
C ILE A 122 4.48 -5.89 19.49
N PRO A 123 4.77 -4.68 20.00
CA PRO A 123 4.23 -4.18 21.25
C PRO A 123 2.71 -4.29 21.29
N LYS A 124 2.18 -4.92 22.33
CA LYS A 124 0.74 -5.13 22.51
C LYS A 124 0.02 -3.89 23.06
N THR A 125 0.12 -2.75 22.35
CA THR A 125 -0.63 -1.52 22.67
C THR A 125 -2.06 -1.59 22.14
N ARG A 126 -2.93 -0.67 22.57
CA ARG A 126 -4.32 -0.61 22.11
C ARG A 126 -4.39 -0.30 20.62
N GLU A 127 -3.61 0.69 20.18
CA GLU A 127 -3.57 1.21 18.81
C GLU A 127 -3.10 0.12 17.84
N ASN A 128 -2.05 -0.62 18.21
CA ASN A 128 -1.53 -1.71 17.38
C ASN A 128 -2.56 -2.86 17.26
N ARG A 129 -3.31 -3.16 18.33
CA ARG A 129 -4.35 -4.19 18.30
C ARG A 129 -5.55 -3.77 17.44
N GLU A 130 -6.04 -2.55 17.62
CA GLU A 130 -7.16 -2.03 16.84
C GLU A 130 -6.81 -2.01 15.36
N LEU A 131 -5.63 -1.50 15.00
CA LEU A 131 -5.17 -1.51 13.62
C LEU A 131 -5.02 -2.93 13.06
N ALA A 132 -4.40 -3.85 13.80
CA ALA A 132 -4.26 -5.23 13.35
C ALA A 132 -5.62 -5.92 13.15
N LEU A 133 -6.62 -5.61 13.98
CA LEU A 133 -7.98 -6.13 13.85
C LEU A 133 -8.62 -5.68 12.53
N GLU A 134 -8.51 -4.39 12.19
CA GLU A 134 -9.05 -3.85 10.92
C GLU A 134 -8.48 -4.58 9.70
N TRP A 135 -7.19 -4.94 9.73
CA TRP A 135 -6.53 -5.69 8.67
C TRP A 135 -6.75 -7.21 8.73
N GLY A 136 -7.50 -7.71 9.72
CA GLY A 136 -7.72 -9.14 9.92
C GLY A 136 -6.47 -9.91 10.35
N LEU A 137 -5.48 -9.24 10.94
CA LEU A 137 -4.24 -9.87 11.41
C LEU A 137 -4.47 -10.61 12.73
N SER A 138 -3.78 -11.74 12.90
CA SER A 138 -3.90 -12.56 14.11
C SER A 138 -3.22 -11.91 15.31
N HIS A 139 -3.82 -12.08 16.49
CA HIS A 139 -3.25 -11.69 17.77
C HIS A 139 -1.86 -12.29 18.07
N LYS A 140 -1.46 -13.35 17.36
CA LYS A 140 -0.17 -14.03 17.52
C LYS A 140 1.05 -13.17 17.16
N ILE A 141 0.86 -12.04 16.46
CA ILE A 141 1.96 -11.12 16.13
C ILE A 141 2.42 -10.28 17.34
N PHE A 142 1.60 -10.22 18.40
CA PHE A 142 1.85 -9.38 19.57
C PHE A 142 2.60 -10.09 20.69
N VAL A 143 3.46 -9.35 21.38
CA VAL A 143 4.10 -9.78 22.62
C VAL A 143 3.72 -8.83 23.76
N GLN A 144 3.45 -9.41 24.94
CA GLN A 144 3.24 -8.63 26.15
C GLN A 144 4.58 -7.99 26.53
N ILE A 145 4.63 -6.65 26.58
CA ILE A 145 5.77 -5.95 27.16
C ILE A 145 5.47 -5.81 28.64
N CYS A 146 6.16 -6.58 29.48
CA CYS A 146 6.24 -6.27 30.90
C CYS A 146 7.26 -5.14 31.06
N ILE A 147 6.82 -4.00 31.58
CA ILE A 147 7.67 -2.89 32.02
C ILE A 147 7.80 -3.01 33.54
#